data_AF-A0A4Q5BBW5-F1
#
_entry.id   AF-A0A4Q5BBW5-F1
#
_cell.length_a   1.000
_cell.length_b   1.000
_cell.length_c   1.000
_cell.angle_alpha   90.00
_cell.angle_beta   90.00
_cell.angle_gamma   90.00
#
_symmetry.space_group_name_H-M   'P 1'
#
loop_
_entity.id
_entity.type
_entity.pdbx_description
1 polymer ?
#
loop_
_entity_poly.entity_id
_entity_poly.type
_entity_poly.pdbx_seq_one_letter_code
_entity_poly.pdbx_strand_id
1 'polypeptide(L)'
;MVDRNDQTDVSEATKAQEALLHDVDPSLTDANDVAKALNVDPATGLSSDEAKRRLEKFGPNELASAPPVPKWKKFLAQFEDPLVYLLLAATVISTIAWFVERMNAAPGSEGGEPLPFDSIVIVLILIVNAVLGYIQEARAEQAVAALAQMTAPQTSVLRDGQVARVNTSEVVPGDIVVLGEGDTVSADGRLLTAASLRIAEASLTGESVPVGKKPETLESAKALGDRANMVFNGTSVTQGIGRAVVTGIGMNTQVGKITDLLSQTEDEATPLQKELAHVSKILGIAVCIIAALVIVALFITEGFTGIEDVIDSLLLAVSLAVAAVPEGLAAIMTVVLALGVQRMAKHHAIVKKLSSVETLGSASVI
;
A
#
# COMPACT_ATOMS: atom_id res chain seq x y z
N MET A 1 -23.30 35.23 -17.93
CA MET A 1 -22.89 34.97 -19.32
C MET A 1 -21.36 35.04 -19.38
N VAL A 2 -20.74 34.23 -18.52
CA VAL A 2 -19.31 34.17 -18.25
C VAL A 2 -18.87 32.76 -18.68
N ASP A 3 -17.88 32.73 -19.56
CA ASP A 3 -16.92 31.64 -19.81
C ASP A 3 -17.41 30.28 -20.30
N ARG A 4 -18.01 30.27 -21.50
CA ARG A 4 -17.86 29.11 -22.40
C ARG A 4 -16.52 29.08 -23.14
N ASN A 5 -15.82 30.21 -23.22
CA ASN A 5 -14.53 30.32 -23.92
C ASN A 5 -13.36 29.75 -23.09
N ASP A 6 -13.42 29.88 -21.76
CA ASP A 6 -12.35 29.46 -20.85
C ASP A 6 -12.25 27.93 -20.70
N GLN A 7 -13.39 27.22 -20.76
CA GLN A 7 -13.41 25.74 -20.71
C GLN A 7 -12.84 25.09 -21.98
N THR A 8 -12.98 25.74 -23.15
CA THR A 8 -12.42 25.26 -24.42
C THR A 8 -10.91 25.48 -24.52
N ASP A 9 -10.40 26.63 -24.08
CA ASP A 9 -8.96 26.93 -24.06
C ASP A 9 -8.20 25.99 -23.12
N VAL A 10 -8.79 25.71 -21.95
CA VAL A 10 -8.25 24.75 -20.97
C VAL A 10 -8.18 23.32 -21.53
N SER A 11 -9.16 22.91 -22.34
CA SER A 11 -9.23 21.56 -22.93
C SER A 11 -8.23 21.38 -24.08
N GLU A 12 -8.00 22.41 -24.90
CA GLU A 12 -7.03 22.38 -25.99
C GLU A 12 -5.58 22.47 -25.49
N ALA A 13 -5.28 23.36 -24.53
CA ALA A 13 -3.98 23.39 -23.86
C ALA A 13 -3.66 22.06 -23.16
N THR A 14 -4.69 21.42 -22.57
CA THR A 14 -4.60 20.10 -21.93
C THR A 14 -4.25 18.99 -22.91
N LYS A 15 -4.88 18.95 -24.09
CA LYS A 15 -4.60 17.96 -25.13
C LYS A 15 -3.25 18.19 -25.82
N ALA A 16 -2.86 19.45 -26.02
CA ALA A 16 -1.53 19.78 -26.53
C ALA A 16 -0.42 19.33 -25.57
N GLN A 17 -0.64 19.50 -24.26
CA GLN A 17 0.31 19.09 -23.24
C GLN A 17 0.38 17.55 -23.07
N GLU A 18 -0.74 16.83 -23.21
CA GLU A 18 -0.76 15.36 -23.29
C GLU A 18 -0.10 14.84 -24.58
N ALA A 19 -0.33 15.47 -25.73
CA ALA A 19 0.30 15.10 -26.99
C ALA A 19 1.83 15.33 -26.96
N LEU A 20 2.30 16.41 -26.32
CA LEU A 20 3.73 16.69 -26.15
C LEU A 20 4.44 15.73 -25.18
N LEU A 21 3.72 15.17 -24.21
CA LEU A 21 4.23 14.13 -23.31
C LEU A 21 4.35 12.75 -24.00
N HIS A 22 3.66 12.52 -25.12
CA HIS A 22 3.54 11.21 -25.76
C HIS A 22 4.14 11.10 -27.18
N ASP A 23 4.16 12.16 -27.99
CA ASP A 23 4.57 12.08 -29.41
C ASP A 23 5.95 12.70 -29.74
N VAL A 24 6.53 13.50 -28.84
CA VAL A 24 7.80 14.20 -29.09
C VAL A 24 8.85 13.76 -28.07
N ASP A 25 9.98 13.20 -28.54
CA ASP A 25 11.09 12.84 -27.65
C ASP A 25 11.73 14.13 -27.10
N PRO A 26 11.66 14.39 -25.78
CA PRO A 26 12.21 15.62 -25.20
C PRO A 26 13.73 15.74 -25.41
N SER A 27 14.44 14.62 -25.59
CA SER A 27 15.88 14.62 -25.82
C SER A 27 16.28 15.17 -27.20
N LEU A 28 15.34 15.16 -28.17
CA LEU A 28 15.53 15.68 -29.53
C LEU A 28 15.01 17.11 -29.72
N THR A 29 14.43 17.67 -28.67
CA THR A 29 13.82 19.00 -28.70
C THR A 29 14.66 19.99 -27.89
N ASP A 30 14.71 21.25 -28.35
CA ASP A 30 15.35 22.32 -27.58
C ASP A 30 14.67 22.50 -26.22
N ALA A 31 15.48 22.71 -25.19
CA ALA A 31 14.98 22.75 -23.82
C ALA A 31 13.99 23.91 -23.59
N ASN A 32 14.13 25.03 -24.31
CA ASN A 32 13.19 26.13 -24.23
C ASN A 32 11.87 25.81 -24.93
N ASP A 33 11.90 25.02 -26.00
CA ASP A 33 10.68 24.63 -26.71
C ASP A 33 9.90 23.57 -25.92
N VAL A 34 10.60 22.67 -25.20
CA VAL A 34 9.97 21.78 -24.20
C VAL A 34 9.32 22.58 -23.07
N ALA A 35 9.98 23.63 -22.57
CA ALA A 35 9.42 24.50 -21.53
C ALA A 35 8.17 25.26 -22.03
N LYS A 36 8.22 25.83 -23.24
CA LYS A 36 7.06 26.47 -23.88
C LYS A 36 5.91 25.50 -24.09
N ALA A 37 6.21 24.28 -24.56
CA ALA A 37 5.24 23.21 -24.74
C ALA A 37 4.51 22.83 -23.43
N LEU A 38 5.23 22.84 -22.32
CA LEU A 38 4.68 22.62 -20.98
C LEU A 38 4.12 23.90 -20.33
N ASN A 39 4.06 25.00 -21.09
CA ASN A 39 3.61 26.32 -20.68
C ASN A 39 4.28 26.78 -19.36
N VAL A 40 5.60 26.66 -19.29
CA VAL A 40 6.41 27.08 -18.14
C VAL A 40 7.54 28.01 -18.59
N ASP A 41 7.78 29.05 -17.81
CA ASP A 41 8.94 29.93 -17.98
C ASP A 41 10.16 29.34 -17.25
N PRO A 42 11.27 29.02 -17.95
CA PRO A 42 12.51 28.55 -17.34
C PRO A 42 13.09 29.46 -16.25
N ALA A 43 12.81 30.76 -16.27
CA ALA A 43 13.35 31.71 -15.30
C ALA A 43 12.57 31.75 -14.00
N THR A 44 11.25 31.57 -14.05
CA THR A 44 10.34 31.73 -12.90
C THR A 44 9.68 30.44 -12.43
N GLY A 45 9.64 29.40 -13.28
CA GLY A 45 8.98 28.14 -12.98
C GLY A 45 7.45 28.22 -13.05
N LEU A 46 6.77 27.24 -12.46
CA LEU A 46 5.31 27.24 -12.39
C LEU A 46 4.82 28.14 -11.25
N SER A 47 3.59 28.65 -11.36
CA SER A 47 2.93 29.22 -10.19
C SER A 47 2.46 28.13 -9.23
N SER A 48 2.38 28.45 -7.93
CA SER A 48 1.85 27.50 -6.94
C SER A 48 0.44 27.02 -7.27
N ASP A 49 -0.41 27.87 -7.84
CA ASP A 49 -1.79 27.51 -8.19
C ASP A 49 -1.84 26.57 -9.42
N GLU A 50 -1.01 26.83 -10.43
CA GLU A 50 -0.92 25.95 -11.60
C GLU A 50 -0.33 24.58 -11.22
N ALA A 51 0.65 24.55 -10.31
CA ALA A 51 1.19 23.30 -9.79
C ALA A 51 0.13 22.46 -9.07
N LYS A 52 -0.72 23.07 -8.23
CA LYS A 52 -1.85 22.38 -7.58
C LYS A 52 -2.86 21.85 -8.59
N ARG A 53 -3.21 22.66 -9.59
CA ARG A 53 -4.13 22.25 -10.66
C ARG A 53 -3.58 21.06 -11.46
N ARG A 54 -2.28 21.05 -11.75
CA ARG A 54 -1.62 19.91 -12.41
C ARG A 54 -1.56 18.69 -11.52
N LEU A 55 -1.38 18.86 -10.21
CA LEU A 55 -1.40 17.76 -9.26
C LEU A 55 -2.76 17.06 -9.22
N GLU A 56 -3.85 17.83 -9.24
CA GLU A 56 -5.21 17.28 -9.33
C GLU A 56 -5.47 16.54 -10.65
N LYS A 57 -4.86 17.01 -11.75
CA LYS A 57 -5.07 16.45 -13.08
C LYS A 57 -4.21 15.21 -13.37
N PHE A 58 -2.91 15.29 -13.11
CA PHE A 58 -1.93 14.23 -13.42
C PHE A 58 -1.76 13.23 -12.28
N GLY A 59 -2.26 13.56 -11.09
CA GLY A 59 -2.04 12.78 -9.87
C GLY A 59 -0.65 13.01 -9.27
N PRO A 60 -0.39 12.37 -8.11
CA PRO A 60 0.89 12.49 -7.42
C PRO A 60 2.02 11.80 -8.18
N ASN A 61 3.25 12.31 -8.01
CA ASN A 61 4.46 11.68 -8.51
C ASN A 61 4.84 10.46 -7.64
N GLU A 62 4.05 9.41 -7.77
CA GLU A 62 4.22 8.14 -7.09
C GLU A 62 4.07 7.00 -8.10
N LEU A 63 4.81 5.91 -7.86
CA LEU A 63 4.62 4.68 -8.60
C LEU A 63 3.28 4.06 -8.19
N ALA A 64 2.54 3.53 -9.15
CA ALA A 64 1.25 2.89 -8.88
C ALA A 64 1.44 1.79 -7.84
N SER A 65 0.74 1.94 -6.71
CA SER A 65 0.65 0.90 -5.68
C SER A 65 -0.65 0.14 -5.88
N ALA A 66 -0.68 -1.13 -5.46
CA ALA A 66 -1.90 -1.94 -5.53
C ALA A 66 -3.08 -1.19 -4.88
N PRO A 67 -4.27 -1.24 -5.49
CA PRO A 67 -5.43 -0.51 -4.97
C PRO A 67 -5.68 -0.91 -3.51
N PRO A 68 -5.99 0.06 -2.63
CA PRO A 68 -6.20 -0.23 -1.23
C PRO A 68 -7.35 -1.22 -1.07
N VAL A 69 -7.16 -2.23 -0.22
CA VAL A 69 -8.19 -3.22 0.07
C VAL A 69 -9.44 -2.50 0.62
N PRO A 70 -10.63 -2.69 0.01
CA PRO A 70 -11.85 -2.04 0.47
C PRO A 70 -12.12 -2.32 1.95
N LYS A 71 -12.61 -1.33 2.70
CA LYS A 71 -12.86 -1.45 4.15
C LYS A 71 -13.76 -2.65 4.51
N TRP A 72 -14.78 -2.93 3.70
CA TRP A 72 -15.67 -4.07 3.90
C TRP A 72 -14.94 -5.41 3.70
N LYS A 73 -13.99 -5.47 2.77
CA LYS A 73 -13.17 -6.66 2.52
C LYS A 73 -12.17 -6.87 3.66
N LYS A 74 -11.60 -5.79 4.21
CA LYS A 74 -10.79 -5.85 5.44
C LYS A 74 -11.59 -6.37 6.64
N PHE A 75 -12.85 -5.96 6.77
CA PHE A 75 -13.73 -6.48 7.81
C PHE A 75 -14.05 -7.98 7.61
N LEU A 76 -14.34 -8.38 6.37
CA LEU A 76 -14.57 -9.80 6.04
C LEU A 76 -13.33 -10.67 6.27
N ALA A 77 -12.13 -10.14 6.05
CA ALA A 77 -10.88 -10.84 6.32
C ALA A 77 -10.72 -11.23 7.80
N GLN A 78 -11.39 -10.53 8.74
CA GLN A 78 -11.42 -10.93 10.16
C GLN A 78 -12.13 -12.27 10.39
N PHE A 79 -12.93 -12.73 9.41
CA PHE A 79 -13.61 -14.02 9.46
C PHE A 79 -12.85 -15.12 8.72
N GLU A 80 -11.71 -14.82 8.06
CA GLU A 80 -10.86 -15.79 7.37
C GLU A 80 -9.91 -16.56 8.32
N ASP A 81 -10.30 -16.70 9.59
CA ASP A 81 -9.57 -17.47 10.59
C ASP A 81 -10.20 -18.88 10.76
N PRO A 82 -9.41 -19.97 10.71
CA PRO A 82 -9.88 -21.34 10.96
C PRO A 82 -10.73 -21.50 12.24
N LEU A 83 -10.43 -20.74 13.30
CA LEU A 83 -11.16 -20.77 14.57
C LEU A 83 -12.49 -20.05 14.49
N VAL A 84 -12.57 -18.96 13.72
CA VAL A 84 -13.84 -18.29 13.41
C VAL A 84 -14.74 -19.22 12.60
N TYR A 85 -14.18 -19.97 11.65
CA TYR A 85 -14.94 -21.01 10.95
C TYR A 85 -15.45 -22.12 11.86
N LEU A 86 -14.66 -22.53 12.86
CA LEU A 86 -15.09 -23.52 13.86
C LEU A 86 -16.26 -22.99 14.71
N LEU A 87 -16.19 -21.74 15.16
CA LEU A 87 -17.26 -21.09 15.92
C LEU A 87 -18.51 -20.86 15.07
N LEU A 88 -18.36 -20.48 13.80
CA LEU A 88 -19.48 -20.38 12.86
C LEU A 88 -20.13 -21.74 12.63
N ALA A 89 -19.35 -22.81 12.49
CA ALA A 89 -19.88 -24.17 12.40
C ALA A 89 -20.64 -24.57 13.67
N ALA A 90 -20.11 -24.28 14.85
CA ALA A 90 -20.77 -24.52 16.14
C ALA A 90 -22.08 -23.72 16.27
N THR A 91 -22.09 -22.46 15.83
CA THR A 91 -23.28 -21.59 15.77
C THR A 91 -24.34 -22.20 14.85
N VAL A 92 -23.96 -22.65 13.66
CA VAL A 92 -24.88 -23.29 12.71
C VAL A 92 -25.48 -24.58 13.30
N ILE A 93 -24.64 -25.42 13.92
CA ILE A 93 -25.10 -26.66 14.57
C ILE A 93 -26.08 -26.36 15.71
N SER A 94 -25.74 -25.42 16.60
CA SER A 94 -26.60 -24.98 17.71
C SER A 94 -27.93 -24.41 17.21
N THR A 95 -27.90 -23.57 16.17
CA THR A 95 -29.12 -22.99 15.59
C THR A 95 -30.02 -24.06 14.95
N ILE A 96 -29.45 -25.05 14.26
CA ILE A 96 -30.21 -26.17 13.67
C ILE A 96 -30.84 -27.03 14.77
N ALA A 97 -30.10 -27.33 15.83
CA ALA A 97 -30.59 -28.10 16.97
C ALA A 97 -31.82 -27.45 17.61
N TRP A 98 -31.69 -26.17 17.94
CA TRP A 98 -32.77 -25.36 18.48
C TRP A 98 -33.99 -25.34 17.55
N PHE A 99 -33.78 -25.23 16.23
CA PHE A 99 -34.88 -25.23 15.27
C PHE A 99 -35.61 -26.58 15.21
N VAL A 100 -34.87 -27.70 15.24
CA VAL A 100 -35.44 -29.06 15.26
C VAL A 100 -36.20 -29.32 16.55
N GLU A 101 -35.65 -28.93 17.68
CA GLU A 101 -36.29 -29.06 19.00
C GLU A 101 -37.58 -28.24 19.06
N ARG A 102 -37.55 -27.01 18.55
CA ARG A 102 -38.74 -26.14 18.45
C ARG A 102 -39.81 -26.65 17.50
N MET A 103 -39.44 -27.34 16.42
CA MET A 103 -40.39 -27.98 15.50
C MET A 103 -41.00 -29.27 16.06
N ASN A 104 -40.25 -30.02 16.87
CA ASN A 104 -40.68 -31.27 17.47
C ASN A 104 -41.33 -31.09 18.86
N ALA A 105 -41.28 -29.88 19.43
CA ALA A 105 -41.93 -29.54 20.67
C ALA A 105 -43.46 -29.67 20.57
N ALA A 106 -44.05 -30.49 21.43
CA ALA A 106 -45.49 -30.66 21.51
C ALA A 106 -46.16 -29.33 21.95
N PRO A 107 -47.35 -28.98 21.41
CA PRO A 107 -48.04 -27.76 21.82
C PRO A 107 -48.46 -27.87 23.29
N GLY A 108 -47.71 -27.21 24.18
CA GLY A 108 -47.93 -27.23 25.63
C GLY A 108 -46.70 -27.52 26.50
N SER A 109 -45.54 -27.85 25.93
CA SER A 109 -44.28 -27.97 26.72
C SER A 109 -43.67 -26.60 27.00
N GLU A 110 -43.54 -26.22 28.27
CA GLU A 110 -42.88 -24.98 28.73
C GLU A 110 -41.34 -24.98 28.58
N GLY A 111 -40.76 -25.97 27.91
CA GLY A 111 -39.31 -26.28 28.02
C GLY A 111 -38.38 -25.79 26.92
N GLY A 112 -38.87 -25.15 25.85
CA GLY A 112 -37.98 -24.69 24.77
C GLY A 112 -37.53 -23.25 25.00
N GLU A 113 -36.22 -23.01 25.07
CA GLU A 113 -35.71 -21.64 25.12
C GLU A 113 -36.28 -20.80 23.96
N PRO A 114 -36.83 -19.59 24.23
CA PRO A 114 -37.54 -18.82 23.21
C PRO A 114 -36.63 -18.34 22.06
N LEU A 115 -35.32 -18.31 22.30
CA LEU A 115 -34.28 -17.90 21.36
C LEU A 115 -33.08 -18.84 21.54
N PRO A 116 -32.26 -19.07 20.48
CA PRO A 116 -31.02 -19.82 20.59
C PRO A 116 -29.94 -18.95 21.26
N PHE A 117 -29.97 -18.84 22.59
CA PHE A 117 -29.11 -17.92 23.33
C PHE A 117 -27.62 -18.18 23.09
N ASP A 118 -27.19 -19.45 23.05
CA ASP A 118 -25.79 -19.80 22.81
C ASP A 118 -25.28 -19.34 21.45
N SER A 119 -26.07 -19.55 20.39
CA SER A 119 -25.75 -19.07 19.05
C SER A 119 -25.68 -17.54 19.00
N ILE A 120 -26.59 -16.84 19.67
CA ILE A 120 -26.60 -15.37 19.74
C ILE A 120 -25.35 -14.85 20.46
N VAL A 121 -24.97 -15.47 21.59
CA VAL A 121 -23.79 -15.09 22.36
C VAL A 121 -22.52 -15.29 21.52
N ILE A 122 -22.37 -16.42 20.83
CA ILE A 122 -21.21 -16.69 19.97
C ILE A 122 -21.13 -15.67 18.83
N VAL A 123 -22.25 -15.41 18.13
CA VAL A 123 -22.29 -14.40 17.06
C VAL A 123 -21.94 -13.01 17.59
N LEU A 124 -22.43 -12.64 18.78
CA LEU A 124 -22.13 -11.36 19.39
C LEU A 124 -20.64 -11.24 19.73
N ILE A 125 -20.03 -12.28 20.28
CA ILE A 125 -18.58 -12.34 20.55
C ILE A 125 -17.79 -12.20 19.24
N LEU A 126 -18.17 -12.92 18.18
CA LEU A 126 -17.52 -12.83 16.87
C LEU A 126 -17.60 -11.40 16.29
N ILE A 127 -18.76 -10.75 16.39
CA ILE A 127 -18.94 -9.37 15.92
C ILE A 127 -18.07 -8.41 16.74
N VAL A 128 -18.07 -8.54 18.07
CA VAL A 128 -17.25 -7.70 18.95
C VAL A 128 -15.77 -7.87 18.62
N ASN A 129 -15.30 -9.11 18.46
CA ASN A 129 -13.91 -9.41 18.10
C ASN A 129 -13.55 -8.85 16.71
N ALA A 130 -14.40 -9.01 15.70
CA ALA A 130 -14.17 -8.45 14.37
C ALA A 130 -14.10 -6.91 14.39
N VAL A 131 -14.97 -6.25 15.17
CA VAL A 131 -14.96 -4.79 15.34
C VAL A 131 -13.71 -4.32 16.07
N LEU A 132 -13.33 -4.98 17.18
CA LEU A 132 -12.10 -4.67 17.90
C LEU A 132 -10.87 -4.87 17.02
N GLY A 133 -10.78 -6.00 16.30
CA GLY A 133 -9.71 -6.30 15.35
C GLY A 133 -9.60 -5.24 14.27
N TYR A 134 -10.71 -4.89 13.62
CA TYR A 134 -10.76 -3.83 12.62
C TYR A 134 -10.28 -2.48 13.15
N ILE A 135 -10.73 -2.07 14.34
CA ILE A 135 -10.31 -0.80 14.96
C ILE A 135 -8.82 -0.83 15.32
N GLN A 136 -8.32 -1.94 15.85
CA GLN A 136 -6.91 -2.09 16.22
C GLN A 136 -6.00 -2.04 14.99
N GLU A 137 -6.36 -2.75 13.92
CA GLU A 137 -5.63 -2.75 12.65
C GLU A 137 -5.64 -1.35 12.01
N ALA A 138 -6.81 -0.70 11.93
CA ALA A 138 -6.93 0.64 11.37
C ALA A 138 -6.11 1.68 12.15
N ARG A 139 -6.09 1.61 13.49
CA ARG A 139 -5.25 2.49 14.32
C ARG A 139 -3.76 2.27 14.07
N ALA A 140 -3.34 1.02 13.93
CA ALA A 140 -1.95 0.69 13.66
C ALA A 140 -1.51 1.16 12.26
N GLU A 141 -2.33 0.93 11.23
CA GLU A 141 -2.07 1.44 9.87
C GLU A 141 -1.96 2.96 9.82
N GLN A 142 -2.87 3.68 10.52
CA GLN A 142 -2.84 5.15 10.58
C GLN A 142 -1.57 5.69 11.23
N ALA A 143 -1.11 5.07 12.32
CA ALA A 143 0.13 5.48 12.98
C ALA A 143 1.33 5.35 12.03
N VAL A 144 1.36 4.29 11.23
CA VAL A 144 2.43 4.03 10.25
C VAL A 144 2.35 5.01 9.07
N ALA A 145 1.15 5.26 8.54
CA ALA A 145 0.95 6.23 7.46
C ALA A 145 1.40 7.63 7.86
N ALA A 146 1.08 8.07 9.08
CA ALA A 146 1.55 9.34 9.61
C ALA A 146 3.08 9.41 9.71
N LEU A 147 3.72 8.33 10.16
CA LEU A 147 5.19 8.25 10.21
C LEU A 147 5.82 8.31 8.81
N ALA A 148 5.23 7.63 7.82
CA ALA A 148 5.70 7.67 6.43
C ALA A 148 5.60 9.08 5.83
N GLN A 149 4.55 9.85 6.17
CA GLN A 149 4.42 11.24 5.73
C GLN A 149 5.50 12.16 6.35
N MET A 150 5.90 11.90 7.60
CA MET A 150 6.94 12.70 8.28
C MET A 150 8.35 12.49 7.69
N THR A 151 8.58 11.40 6.97
CA THR A 151 9.86 11.08 6.32
C THR A 151 9.79 11.12 4.80
N ALA A 152 8.74 11.74 4.24
CA ALA A 152 8.57 11.85 2.81
C ALA A 152 9.79 12.57 2.17
N PRO A 153 10.34 12.03 1.07
CA PRO A 153 11.43 12.68 0.36
C PRO A 153 10.99 14.05 -0.14
N GLN A 154 11.91 15.01 -0.10
CA GLN A 154 11.67 16.38 -0.55
C GLN A 154 12.51 16.70 -1.78
N THR A 155 11.93 17.51 -2.65
CA THR A 155 12.53 17.95 -3.91
C THR A 155 12.57 19.47 -3.96
N SER A 156 13.70 20.02 -4.38
CA SER A 156 13.81 21.46 -4.62
C SER A 156 13.27 21.80 -6.02
N VAL A 157 12.25 22.65 -6.08
CA VAL A 157 11.61 23.11 -7.32
C VAL A 157 11.62 24.64 -7.38
N LEU A 158 11.71 25.20 -8.59
CA LEU A 158 11.46 26.62 -8.80
C LEU A 158 9.97 26.83 -9.06
N ARG A 159 9.30 27.54 -8.15
CA ARG A 159 7.91 27.99 -8.28
C ARG A 159 7.78 29.45 -7.86
N ASP A 160 6.93 30.21 -8.55
CA ASP A 160 6.72 31.65 -8.29
C ASP A 160 8.03 32.47 -8.26
N GLY A 161 9.02 32.08 -9.07
CA GLY A 161 10.34 32.71 -9.14
C GLY A 161 11.28 32.40 -7.97
N GLN A 162 10.91 31.52 -7.05
CA GLN A 162 11.69 31.18 -5.86
C GLN A 162 11.91 29.66 -5.75
N VAL A 163 13.04 29.26 -5.18
CA VAL A 163 13.32 27.85 -4.92
C VAL A 163 12.58 27.44 -3.65
N ALA A 164 11.63 26.54 -3.80
CA ALA A 164 10.85 25.95 -2.71
C ALA A 164 11.17 24.46 -2.58
N ARG A 165 11.16 23.93 -1.36
CA ARG A 165 11.16 22.48 -1.14
C ARG A 165 9.72 22.00 -1.03
N VAL A 166 9.38 21.03 -1.87
CA VAL A 166 8.07 20.38 -1.89
C VAL A 166 8.25 18.89 -1.67
N ASN A 167 7.19 18.20 -1.25
CA ASN A 167 7.23 16.74 -1.20
C ASN A 167 7.41 16.19 -2.62
N THR A 168 8.24 15.15 -2.77
CA THR A 168 8.49 14.54 -4.10
C THR A 168 7.20 14.11 -4.80
N SER A 169 6.17 13.70 -4.05
CA SER A 169 4.85 13.33 -4.56
C SER A 169 4.05 14.51 -5.13
N GLU A 170 4.40 15.76 -4.79
CA GLU A 170 3.76 16.98 -5.28
C GLU A 170 4.45 17.56 -6.53
N VAL A 171 5.51 16.91 -7.03
CA VAL A 171 6.18 17.28 -8.27
C VAL A 171 5.28 16.93 -9.46
N VAL A 172 5.10 17.88 -10.39
CA VAL A 172 4.20 17.73 -11.54
C VAL A 172 4.92 17.98 -12.86
N PRO A 173 4.39 17.50 -14.00
CA PRO A 173 4.93 17.84 -15.31
C PRO A 173 5.02 19.35 -15.52
N GLY A 174 6.17 19.82 -15.97
CA GLY A 174 6.51 21.24 -16.14
C GLY A 174 7.12 21.92 -14.92
N ASP A 175 7.19 21.29 -13.76
CA ASP A 175 8.02 21.83 -12.67
C ASP A 175 9.47 21.96 -13.12
N ILE A 176 10.18 22.98 -12.62
CA ILE A 176 11.62 23.08 -12.81
C ILE A 176 12.30 22.57 -11.56
N VAL A 177 12.85 21.37 -11.62
CA VAL A 177 13.65 20.82 -10.53
C VAL A 177 15.03 21.46 -10.50
N VAL A 178 15.49 21.80 -9.30
CA VAL A 178 16.84 22.29 -9.02
C VAL A 178 17.63 21.13 -8.46
N LEU A 179 18.70 20.76 -9.15
CA LEU A 179 19.54 19.62 -8.82
C LEU A 179 20.86 20.12 -8.25
N GLY A 180 21.22 19.64 -7.07
CA GLY A 180 22.51 19.84 -6.42
C GLY A 180 23.23 18.53 -6.13
N GLU A 181 24.51 18.64 -5.78
CA GLU A 181 25.32 17.51 -5.37
C GLU A 181 24.70 16.79 -4.16
N GLY A 182 24.57 15.46 -4.25
CA GLY A 182 23.95 14.62 -3.23
C GLY A 182 22.43 14.47 -3.37
N ASP A 183 21.77 15.24 -4.25
CA ASP A 183 20.34 15.11 -4.47
C ASP A 183 19.99 13.84 -5.26
N THR A 184 18.80 13.32 -4.98
CA THR A 184 18.17 12.28 -5.81
C THR A 184 17.26 12.94 -6.85
N VAL A 185 17.36 12.47 -8.09
CA VAL A 185 16.50 12.96 -9.17
C VAL A 185 15.10 12.40 -8.97
N SER A 186 14.15 13.31 -8.74
CA SER A 186 12.80 12.98 -8.26
C SER A 186 11.79 12.67 -9.36
N ALA A 187 12.11 12.98 -10.62
CA ALA A 187 11.24 12.79 -11.78
C ALA A 187 12.08 12.77 -13.06
N ASP A 188 11.53 12.27 -14.17
CA ASP A 188 12.20 12.37 -15.47
C ASP A 188 12.09 13.81 -16.00
N GLY A 189 13.17 14.33 -16.57
CA GLY A 189 13.18 15.71 -17.03
C GLY A 189 14.20 16.02 -18.11
N ARG A 190 13.93 17.11 -18.83
CA ARG A 190 14.82 17.70 -19.84
C ARG A 190 15.69 18.77 -19.19
N LEU A 191 17.01 18.62 -19.34
CA LEU A 191 17.98 19.53 -18.74
C LEU A 191 17.97 20.92 -19.41
N LEU A 192 17.75 21.96 -18.62
CA LEU A 192 17.78 23.37 -19.05
C LEU A 192 19.18 23.96 -18.90
N THR A 193 19.81 23.71 -17.75
CA THR A 193 21.16 24.18 -17.44
C THR A 193 21.95 23.12 -16.70
N ALA A 194 23.26 23.10 -16.91
CA ALA A 194 24.17 22.17 -16.25
C ALA A 194 25.52 22.87 -16.01
N ALA A 195 26.05 22.75 -14.80
CA ALA A 195 27.40 23.19 -14.46
C ALA A 195 28.14 22.04 -13.79
N SER A 196 29.06 21.42 -14.54
CA SER A 196 29.81 20.23 -14.12
C SER A 196 28.91 19.10 -13.57
N LEU A 197 27.68 19.01 -14.07
CA LEU A 197 26.68 18.07 -13.57
C LEU A 197 27.04 16.64 -13.97
N ARG A 198 27.16 15.75 -12.99
CA ARG A 198 27.36 14.32 -13.18
C ARG A 198 26.34 13.55 -12.37
N ILE A 199 25.73 12.55 -13.00
CA ILE A 199 24.67 11.74 -12.40
C ILE A 199 25.05 10.27 -12.48
N ALA A 200 24.89 9.54 -11.37
CA ALA A 200 25.01 8.10 -11.31
C ALA A 200 23.68 7.47 -11.77
N GLU A 201 23.73 6.79 -12.92
CA GLU A 201 22.55 6.18 -13.56
C GLU A 201 22.55 4.65 -13.49
N ALA A 202 23.35 4.09 -12.58
CA ALA A 202 23.47 2.65 -12.37
C ALA A 202 22.11 1.98 -12.09
N SER A 203 21.21 2.68 -11.39
CA SER A 203 19.85 2.19 -11.09
C SER A 203 19.01 1.88 -12.34
N LEU A 204 19.29 2.52 -13.48
CA LEU A 204 18.55 2.29 -14.74
C LEU A 204 19.38 1.57 -15.81
N THR A 205 20.70 1.79 -15.83
CA THR A 205 21.58 1.31 -16.90
C THR A 205 22.46 0.14 -16.49
N GLY A 206 22.65 -0.08 -15.18
CA GLY A 206 23.62 -1.03 -14.64
C GLY A 206 25.08 -0.55 -14.72
N GLU A 207 25.35 0.64 -15.28
CA GLU A 207 26.70 1.17 -15.40
C GLU A 207 27.06 2.07 -14.21
N SER A 208 28.15 1.74 -13.51
CA SER A 208 28.57 2.44 -12.28
C SER A 208 29.29 3.77 -12.53
N VAL A 209 29.65 4.10 -13.77
CA VAL A 209 30.42 5.31 -14.08
C VAL A 209 29.47 6.50 -14.21
N PRO A 210 29.64 7.59 -13.44
CA PRO A 210 28.77 8.75 -13.54
C PRO A 210 28.84 9.44 -14.90
N VAL A 211 27.65 9.66 -15.49
CA VAL A 211 27.46 10.26 -16.80
C VAL A 211 27.49 11.78 -16.67
N GLY A 212 28.30 12.44 -17.51
CA GLY A 212 28.35 13.90 -17.59
C GLY A 212 27.14 14.43 -18.36
N LYS A 213 26.40 15.35 -17.74
CA LYS A 213 25.17 15.90 -18.30
C LYS A 213 25.39 17.25 -18.96
N LYS A 214 24.71 17.48 -20.08
CA LYS A 214 24.80 18.74 -20.85
C LYS A 214 23.46 19.13 -21.44
N PRO A 215 23.10 20.43 -21.49
CA PRO A 215 21.76 20.85 -21.89
C PRO A 215 21.51 20.80 -23.40
N GLU A 216 22.55 20.63 -24.23
CA GLU A 216 22.40 20.67 -25.69
C GLU A 216 21.44 19.59 -26.21
N THR A 217 20.72 19.92 -27.27
CA THR A 217 19.78 19.00 -27.95
C THR A 217 20.54 17.89 -28.67
N LEU A 218 20.02 16.66 -28.62
CA LEU A 218 20.62 15.54 -29.34
C LEU A 218 20.19 15.58 -30.81
N GLU A 219 21.11 15.20 -31.70
CA GLU A 219 20.86 15.14 -33.15
C GLU A 219 20.01 13.92 -33.56
N SER A 220 20.03 12.86 -32.76
CA SER A 220 19.32 11.61 -33.02
C SER A 220 18.92 10.91 -31.73
N ALA A 221 17.91 10.04 -31.80
CA ALA A 221 17.52 9.22 -30.66
C ALA A 221 18.70 8.34 -30.23
N LYS A 222 18.93 8.26 -28.93
CA LYS A 222 19.98 7.42 -28.33
C LYS A 222 19.40 6.48 -27.28
N ALA A 223 20.18 5.47 -26.91
CA ALA A 223 19.89 4.63 -25.75
C ALA A 223 19.78 5.49 -24.48
N LEU A 224 19.09 4.97 -23.47
CA LEU A 224 18.72 5.74 -22.28
C LEU A 224 19.94 6.35 -21.56
N GLY A 225 21.01 5.56 -21.36
CA GLY A 225 22.25 6.04 -20.73
C GLY A 225 23.04 7.07 -21.56
N ASP A 226 22.82 7.12 -22.87
CA ASP A 226 23.49 8.06 -23.78
C ASP A 226 22.76 9.42 -23.89
N ARG A 227 21.58 9.55 -23.27
CA ARG A 227 20.79 10.78 -23.24
C ARG A 227 21.35 11.75 -22.21
N ALA A 228 22.52 12.32 -22.51
CA ALA A 228 23.23 13.26 -21.64
C ALA A 228 22.45 14.55 -21.32
N ASN A 229 21.38 14.82 -22.05
CA ASN A 229 20.55 16.02 -21.92
C ASN A 229 19.23 15.79 -21.18
N MET A 230 19.04 14.56 -20.68
CA MET A 230 17.93 14.14 -19.83
C MET A 230 18.43 13.74 -18.44
N VAL A 231 17.53 13.82 -17.46
CA VAL A 231 17.70 13.28 -16.11
C VAL A 231 16.55 12.32 -15.83
N PHE A 232 16.80 11.29 -15.02
CA PHE A 232 15.86 10.19 -14.80
C PHE A 232 15.55 9.97 -13.33
N ASN A 233 14.29 9.68 -13.00
CA ASN A 233 13.84 9.35 -11.65
C ASN A 233 14.69 8.20 -11.06
N GLY A 234 15.07 8.32 -9.78
CA GLY A 234 15.79 7.26 -9.06
C GLY A 234 17.31 7.23 -9.31
N THR A 235 17.83 8.21 -10.05
CA THR A 235 19.27 8.45 -10.21
C THR A 235 19.77 9.47 -9.18
N SER A 236 21.08 9.53 -8.94
CA SER A 236 21.67 10.40 -7.91
C SER A 236 22.71 11.35 -8.50
N VAL A 237 22.68 12.61 -8.09
CA VAL A 237 23.64 13.62 -8.52
C VAL A 237 24.94 13.44 -7.74
N THR A 238 26.01 13.07 -8.45
CA THR A 238 27.32 12.84 -7.83
C THR A 238 28.16 14.10 -7.74
N GLN A 239 27.94 15.07 -8.64
CA GLN A 239 28.72 16.29 -8.70
C GLN A 239 27.97 17.38 -9.47
N GLY A 240 28.17 18.64 -9.07
CA GLY A 240 27.73 19.81 -9.82
C GLY A 240 26.30 20.21 -9.56
N ILE A 241 25.80 21.14 -10.37
CA ILE A 241 24.44 21.70 -10.25
C ILE A 241 23.76 21.75 -11.61
N GLY A 242 22.43 21.68 -11.62
CA GLY A 242 21.65 21.81 -12.84
C GLY A 242 20.19 22.16 -12.57
N ARG A 243 19.49 22.50 -13.65
CA ARG A 243 18.04 22.72 -13.63
C ARG A 243 17.43 21.91 -14.76
N ALA A 244 16.33 21.22 -14.48
CA ALA A 244 15.62 20.43 -15.48
C ALA A 244 14.12 20.70 -15.41
N VAL A 245 13.46 20.74 -16.56
CA VAL A 245 12.00 20.77 -16.63
C VAL A 245 11.48 19.33 -16.59
N VAL A 246 10.51 19.07 -15.70
CA VAL A 246 9.93 17.74 -15.52
C VAL A 246 9.09 17.39 -16.74
N THR A 247 9.41 16.26 -17.36
CA THR A 247 8.69 15.72 -18.53
C THR A 247 7.93 14.45 -18.20
N GLY A 248 8.20 13.78 -17.07
CA GLY A 248 7.49 12.58 -16.67
C GLY A 248 7.52 12.36 -15.17
N ILE A 249 6.38 11.96 -14.61
CA ILE A 249 6.21 11.64 -13.18
C ILE A 249 5.60 10.26 -13.00
N GLY A 250 5.79 9.65 -11.82
CA GLY A 250 5.18 8.37 -11.45
C GLY A 250 5.38 7.28 -12.51
N MET A 251 4.27 6.67 -12.95
CA MET A 251 4.28 5.59 -13.96
C MET A 251 4.75 6.03 -15.35
N ASN A 252 4.74 7.33 -15.67
CA ASN A 252 5.22 7.84 -16.96
C ASN A 252 6.75 8.02 -17.02
N THR A 253 7.45 7.85 -15.89
CA THR A 253 8.93 7.82 -15.86
C THR A 253 9.49 6.53 -16.45
N GLN A 254 10.78 6.49 -16.78
CA GLN A 254 11.45 5.26 -17.23
C GLN A 254 11.41 4.16 -16.15
N VAL A 255 11.61 4.52 -14.88
CA VAL A 255 11.46 3.58 -13.75
C VAL A 255 10.02 3.11 -13.61
N GLY A 256 9.04 3.99 -13.83
CA GLY A 256 7.62 3.66 -13.87
C GLY A 256 7.29 2.63 -14.94
N LYS A 257 7.80 2.81 -16.15
CA LYS A 257 7.63 1.87 -17.26
C LYS A 257 8.26 0.50 -16.98
N ILE A 258 9.43 0.47 -16.34
CA ILE A 258 10.06 -0.78 -15.88
C ILE A 258 9.19 -1.46 -14.81
N THR A 259 8.65 -0.67 -13.87
CA THR A 259 7.80 -1.19 -12.78
C THR A 259 6.51 -1.80 -13.33
N ASP A 260 5.89 -1.17 -14.33
CA ASP A 260 4.68 -1.70 -14.99
C ASP A 260 4.92 -3.09 -15.58
N LEU A 261 6.06 -3.28 -16.26
CA LEU A 261 6.47 -4.57 -16.83
C LEU A 261 6.69 -5.65 -15.76
N LEU A 262 7.12 -5.28 -14.55
CA LEU A 262 7.38 -6.20 -13.44
C LEU A 262 6.14 -6.46 -12.58
N SER A 263 5.17 -5.53 -12.57
CA SER A 263 3.98 -5.54 -11.71
C SER A 263 2.97 -6.66 -12.01
N GLN A 264 3.23 -7.47 -13.03
CA GLN A 264 2.47 -8.69 -13.34
C GLN A 264 2.82 -9.88 -12.42
N THR A 265 3.71 -9.70 -11.46
CA THR A 265 4.11 -10.75 -10.51
C THR A 265 3.25 -10.65 -9.26
N GLU A 266 2.54 -11.72 -8.90
CA GLU A 266 1.75 -11.76 -7.66
C GLU A 266 2.66 -11.63 -6.43
N ASP A 267 2.29 -10.74 -5.49
CA ASP A 267 2.99 -10.57 -4.22
C ASP A 267 2.91 -11.90 -3.42
N GLU A 268 4.06 -12.53 -3.15
CA GLU A 268 4.13 -13.71 -2.27
C GLU A 268 3.86 -13.33 -0.80
N ALA A 269 3.25 -14.25 -0.05
CA ALA A 269 3.08 -14.11 1.39
C ALA A 269 4.43 -14.00 2.12
N THR A 270 4.52 -13.10 3.10
CA THR A 270 5.78 -12.87 3.83
C THR A 270 6.10 -14.03 4.77
N PRO A 271 7.38 -14.23 5.16
CA PRO A 271 7.78 -15.30 6.06
C PRO A 271 6.95 -15.34 7.36
N LEU A 272 6.62 -14.19 7.95
CA LEU A 272 5.80 -14.08 9.14
C LEU A 272 4.34 -14.42 8.86
N GLN A 273 3.79 -14.04 7.71
CA GLN A 273 2.45 -14.47 7.32
C GLN A 273 2.39 -15.99 7.16
N LYS A 274 3.43 -16.59 6.58
CA LYS A 274 3.57 -18.06 6.46
C LYS A 274 3.66 -18.71 7.86
N GLU A 275 4.46 -18.16 8.77
CA GLU A 275 4.56 -18.63 10.16
C GLU A 275 3.25 -18.46 10.95
N LEU A 276 2.56 -17.34 10.81
CA LEU A 276 1.26 -17.10 11.46
C LEU A 276 0.21 -18.09 10.96
N ALA A 277 0.16 -18.36 9.65
CA ALA A 277 -0.72 -19.37 9.09
C ALA A 277 -0.38 -20.77 9.64
N HIS A 278 0.91 -21.07 9.81
CA HIS A 278 1.37 -22.33 10.39
C HIS A 278 0.98 -22.46 11.88
N VAL A 279 1.21 -21.42 12.69
CA VAL A 279 0.80 -21.38 14.11
C VAL A 279 -0.71 -21.48 14.25
N SER A 280 -1.47 -20.74 13.43
CA SER A 280 -2.94 -20.79 13.43
C SER A 280 -3.45 -22.19 13.10
N LYS A 281 -2.80 -22.87 12.14
CA LYS A 281 -3.11 -24.26 11.80
C LYS A 281 -2.80 -25.22 12.94
N ILE A 282 -1.66 -25.09 13.61
CA ILE A 282 -1.30 -25.93 14.76
C ILE A 282 -2.31 -25.72 15.89
N LEU A 283 -2.65 -24.48 16.21
CA LEU A 283 -3.59 -24.14 17.26
C LEU A 283 -4.99 -24.65 16.93
N GLY A 284 -5.45 -24.49 15.69
CA GLY A 284 -6.71 -25.06 15.22
C GLY A 284 -6.76 -26.59 15.37
N ILE A 285 -5.69 -27.29 15.00
CA ILE A 285 -5.58 -28.74 15.20
C ILE A 285 -5.64 -29.10 16.69
N ALA A 286 -4.91 -28.38 17.55
CA ALA A 286 -4.89 -28.60 18.98
C ALA A 286 -6.28 -28.39 19.61
N VAL A 287 -6.98 -27.33 19.21
CA VAL A 287 -8.37 -27.02 19.61
C VAL A 287 -9.30 -28.17 19.21
N CYS A 288 -9.22 -28.67 17.97
CA CYS A 288 -10.02 -29.81 17.53
C CYS A 288 -9.75 -31.08 18.34
N ILE A 289 -8.48 -31.36 18.67
CA ILE A 289 -8.10 -32.52 19.50
C ILE A 289 -8.67 -32.37 20.91
N ILE A 290 -8.47 -31.21 21.55
CA ILE A 290 -8.99 -30.94 22.89
C ILE A 290 -10.52 -31.07 22.88
N ALA A 291 -11.18 -30.50 21.88
CA ALA A 291 -12.63 -30.57 21.79
C ALA A 291 -13.13 -32.01 21.64
N ALA A 292 -12.48 -32.81 20.79
CA ALA A 292 -12.79 -34.24 20.66
C ALA A 292 -12.56 -35.01 21.97
N LEU A 293 -11.47 -34.72 22.69
CA LEU A 293 -11.19 -35.35 23.99
C LEU A 293 -12.24 -34.99 25.04
N VAL A 294 -12.68 -33.73 25.09
CA VAL A 294 -13.74 -33.29 26.00
C VAL A 294 -15.06 -33.99 25.67
N ILE A 295 -15.45 -34.05 24.39
CA ILE A 295 -16.67 -34.75 23.95
C ILE A 295 -16.61 -36.23 24.33
N VAL A 296 -15.48 -36.91 24.11
CA VAL A 296 -15.31 -38.33 24.48
C VAL A 296 -15.37 -38.51 26.00
N ALA A 297 -14.76 -37.60 26.77
CA ALA A 297 -14.80 -37.65 28.23
C ALA A 297 -16.25 -37.52 28.75
N LEU A 298 -16.99 -36.52 28.26
CA LEU A 298 -18.40 -36.30 28.60
C LEU A 298 -19.29 -37.48 28.20
N PHE A 299 -19.04 -38.06 27.02
CA PHE A 299 -19.73 -39.27 26.59
C PHE A 299 -19.55 -40.44 27.55
N ILE A 300 -18.34 -40.62 28.11
CA ILE A 300 -18.05 -41.71 29.05
C ILE A 300 -18.65 -41.44 30.43
N THR A 301 -18.66 -40.19 30.90
CA THR A 301 -19.11 -39.85 32.26
C THR A 301 -20.63 -39.70 32.38
N GLU A 302 -21.26 -39.06 31.39
CA GLU A 302 -22.68 -38.69 31.44
C GLU A 302 -23.50 -39.56 30.48
N GLY A 303 -22.90 -39.99 29.37
CA GLY A 303 -23.60 -40.70 28.30
C GLY A 303 -24.46 -39.74 27.47
N PHE A 304 -24.45 -39.90 26.14
CA PHE A 304 -25.34 -39.11 25.28
C PHE A 304 -26.69 -39.79 25.15
N THR A 305 -27.71 -39.18 25.75
CA THR A 305 -29.10 -39.66 25.71
C THR A 305 -29.90 -38.99 24.59
N GLY A 306 -29.47 -37.81 24.14
CA GLY A 306 -30.02 -37.08 23.01
C GLY A 306 -28.98 -36.37 22.15
N ILE A 307 -29.45 -35.74 21.06
CA ILE A 307 -28.63 -34.87 20.20
C ILE A 307 -28.27 -33.57 20.93
N GLU A 308 -29.12 -33.11 21.85
CA GLU A 308 -28.86 -31.94 22.72
C GLU A 308 -27.58 -32.12 23.54
N ASP A 309 -27.42 -33.26 24.24
CA ASP A 309 -26.23 -33.55 25.04
C ASP A 309 -24.92 -33.48 24.21
N VAL A 310 -24.98 -33.91 22.94
CA VAL A 310 -23.83 -33.87 22.02
C VAL A 310 -23.48 -32.43 21.64
N ILE A 311 -24.50 -31.60 21.46
CA ILE A 311 -24.36 -30.21 21.02
C ILE A 311 -23.88 -29.33 22.16
N ASP A 312 -24.42 -29.52 23.36
CA ASP A 312 -23.96 -28.83 24.57
C ASP A 312 -22.51 -29.20 24.88
N SER A 313 -22.16 -30.49 24.76
CA SER A 313 -20.78 -30.95 24.89
C SER A 313 -19.84 -30.33 23.84
N LEU A 314 -20.30 -30.20 22.59
CA LEU A 314 -19.54 -29.56 21.52
C LEU A 314 -19.36 -28.06 21.78
N LEU A 315 -20.42 -27.36 22.20
CA LEU A 315 -20.37 -25.92 22.51
C LEU A 315 -19.44 -25.65 23.68
N LEU A 316 -19.53 -26.44 24.75
CA LEU A 316 -18.64 -26.35 25.90
C LEU A 316 -17.18 -26.60 25.50
N ALA A 317 -16.94 -27.65 24.71
CA ALA A 317 -15.62 -28.03 24.24
C ALA A 317 -14.97 -26.96 23.36
N VAL A 318 -15.72 -26.40 22.40
CA VAL A 318 -15.25 -25.33 21.52
C VAL A 318 -15.08 -24.03 22.30
N SER A 319 -16.01 -23.66 23.18
CA SER A 319 -15.90 -22.46 24.02
C SER A 319 -14.67 -22.49 24.92
N LEU A 320 -14.38 -23.63 25.54
CA LEU A 320 -13.19 -23.81 26.38
C LEU A 320 -11.90 -23.71 25.56
N ALA A 321 -11.89 -24.31 24.37
CA ALA A 321 -10.73 -24.35 23.51
C ALA A 321 -10.42 -22.97 22.88
N VAL A 322 -11.45 -22.20 22.51
CA VAL A 322 -11.30 -20.82 22.01
C VAL A 322 -10.79 -19.87 23.08
N ALA A 323 -11.17 -20.06 24.35
CA ALA A 323 -10.65 -19.24 25.46
C ALA A 323 -9.12 -19.31 25.62
N ALA A 324 -8.47 -20.33 25.07
CA ALA A 324 -7.01 -20.49 25.07
C ALA A 324 -6.31 -19.83 23.86
N VAL A 325 -7.07 -19.26 22.92
CA VAL A 325 -6.52 -18.67 21.69
C VAL A 325 -5.99 -17.27 21.95
N PRO A 326 -4.73 -16.97 21.58
CA PRO A 326 -4.18 -15.63 21.71
C PRO A 326 -4.65 -14.75 20.54
N GLU A 327 -5.90 -14.29 20.62
CA GLU A 327 -6.57 -13.43 19.62
C GLU A 327 -5.84 -12.09 19.38
N GLY A 328 -4.95 -11.68 20.29
CA GLY A 328 -4.14 -10.47 20.18
C GLY A 328 -2.87 -10.58 19.34
N LEU A 329 -2.50 -11.78 18.85
CA LEU A 329 -1.22 -11.95 18.14
C LEU A 329 -1.09 -11.04 16.93
N ALA A 330 -2.09 -11.00 16.04
CA ALA A 330 -2.06 -10.18 14.83
C ALA A 330 -1.93 -8.68 15.14
N ALA A 331 -2.66 -8.20 16.15
CA ALA A 331 -2.57 -6.80 16.58
C ALA A 331 -1.20 -6.46 17.19
N ILE A 332 -0.66 -7.33 18.04
CA ILE A 332 0.68 -7.16 18.62
C ILE A 332 1.74 -7.12 17.52
N MET A 333 1.64 -8.00 16.52
CA MET A 333 2.55 -8.05 15.38
C MET A 333 2.57 -6.74 14.61
N THR A 334 1.40 -6.19 14.25
CA THR A 334 1.31 -4.92 13.52
C THR A 334 1.90 -3.77 14.33
N VAL A 335 1.67 -3.74 15.65
CA VAL A 335 2.28 -2.74 16.54
C VAL A 335 3.80 -2.89 16.60
N VAL A 336 4.32 -4.11 16.73
CA VAL A 336 5.77 -4.37 16.77
C VAL A 336 6.44 -3.99 15.44
N LEU A 337 5.82 -4.34 14.31
CA LEU A 337 6.29 -3.94 12.97
C LEU A 337 6.28 -2.42 12.81
N ALA A 338 5.22 -1.75 13.27
CA ALA A 338 5.13 -0.29 13.24
C ALA A 338 6.25 0.37 14.06
N LEU A 339 6.55 -0.15 15.25
CA LEU A 339 7.70 0.31 16.05
C LEU A 339 9.03 0.03 15.35
N GLY A 340 9.15 -1.08 14.61
CA GLY A 340 10.29 -1.40 13.76
C GLY A 340 10.51 -0.38 12.64
N VAL A 341 9.44 -0.04 11.90
CA VAL A 341 9.43 1.03 10.88
C VAL A 341 9.84 2.36 11.51
N GLN A 342 9.27 2.71 12.67
CA GLN A 342 9.62 3.95 13.37
C GLN A 342 11.11 4.01 13.75
N ARG A 343 11.69 2.89 14.17
CA ARG A 343 13.12 2.79 14.49
C ARG A 343 13.99 2.91 13.23
N MET A 344 13.62 2.29 12.13
CA MET A 344 14.33 2.41 10.84
C MET A 344 14.28 3.85 10.31
N ALA A 345 13.12 4.50 10.39
CA ALA A 345 12.94 5.89 9.98
C ALA A 345 13.87 6.85 10.75
N LYS A 346 14.06 6.64 12.05
CA LYS A 346 15.04 7.41 12.87
C LYS A 346 16.49 7.25 12.40
N HIS A 347 16.80 6.18 11.68
CA HIS A 347 18.11 5.91 11.09
C HIS A 347 18.15 6.21 9.58
N HIS A 348 17.24 7.04 9.07
CA HIS A 348 17.17 7.46 7.66
C HIS A 348 16.87 6.31 6.67
N ALA A 349 16.28 5.20 7.13
CA ALA A 349 15.77 4.14 6.28
C ALA A 349 14.24 4.26 6.15
N ILE A 350 13.75 4.52 4.94
CA ILE A 350 12.32 4.72 4.65
C ILE A 350 11.70 3.39 4.20
N VAL A 351 10.67 2.93 4.92
CA VAL A 351 9.97 1.68 4.63
C VAL A 351 8.55 1.98 4.16
N LYS A 352 8.19 1.53 2.94
CA LYS A 352 6.88 1.79 2.33
C LYS A 352 5.79 0.79 2.72
N LYS A 353 6.15 -0.48 2.94
CA LYS A 353 5.23 -1.56 3.38
C LYS A 353 5.71 -2.12 4.72
N LEU A 354 4.81 -2.28 5.69
CA LEU A 354 5.14 -2.82 7.03
C LEU A 354 5.86 -4.17 6.98
N SER A 355 5.40 -5.03 6.07
CA SER A 355 5.96 -6.36 5.86
C SER A 355 7.40 -6.35 5.36
N SER A 356 7.86 -5.28 4.70
CA SER A 356 9.23 -5.18 4.21
C SER A 356 10.27 -5.13 5.33
N VAL A 357 9.92 -4.66 6.54
CA VAL A 357 10.82 -4.70 7.71
C VAL A 357 11.22 -6.14 8.04
N GLU A 358 10.25 -7.04 7.93
CA GLU A 358 10.39 -8.44 8.27
C GLU A 358 11.10 -9.22 7.16
N THR A 359 10.75 -8.96 5.90
CA THR A 359 11.46 -9.51 4.75
C THR A 359 12.95 -9.15 4.76
N LEU A 360 13.30 -7.90 5.13
CA LEU A 360 14.69 -7.47 5.24
C LEU A 360 15.43 -8.22 6.37
N GLY A 361 14.78 -8.45 7.51
CA GLY A 361 15.37 -9.18 8.64
C GLY A 361 15.54 -10.68 8.41
N SER A 362 14.78 -11.25 7.48
CA SER A 362 14.81 -12.68 7.11
C SER A 362 15.58 -12.96 5.81
N ALA A 363 16.11 -11.92 5.15
CA ALA A 363 16.90 -12.05 3.93
C ALA A 363 18.20 -12.84 4.18
N SER A 364 18.37 -13.94 3.46
CA SER A 364 19.58 -14.78 3.49
C SER A 364 20.53 -14.50 2.33
N VAL A 365 20.05 -13.83 1.28
CA VAL A 365 20.79 -13.42 0.09
C VAL A 365 20.38 -11.98 -0.23
N ILE A 366 21.37 -11.14 -0.58
CA ILE A 366 21.19 -9.73 -0.97
C ILE A 366 21.25 -9.62 -2.49
#